data_AF-A0A2G9Y995-F1
#
_entry.id   AF-A0A2G9Y995-F1
#
_cell.length_a   1.000
_cell.length_b   1.000
_cell.length_c   1.000
_cell.angle_alpha   90.00
_cell.angle_beta   90.00
_cell.angle_gamma   90.00
#
_symmetry.space_group_name_H-M   'P 1'
#
loop_
_entity.id
_entity.type
_entity.pdbx_description
1 polymer ?
#
loop_
_entity_poly.entity_id
_entity_poly.type
_entity_poly.pdbx_seq_one_letter_code
_entity_poly.pdbx_strand_id
1 'polypeptide(L)' 'LIGFPGISVKEEKNRAALEILAEILNGQEGLLFQDLREKEPLVYSTGFGYFLGLQPGTLYFYAQCQPEKTEQVQQIVTRI' A
#
# COMPACT_ATOMS: atom_id res chain seq x y z
N LEU A 1 7.67 3.14 5.51
CA LEU A 1 6.50 2.25 5.69
C LEU A 1 5.44 3.02 6.44
N ILE A 2 4.20 3.00 5.96
CA ILE A 2 3.06 3.70 6.55
C ILE A 2 1.95 2.67 6.74
N GLY A 3 1.36 2.63 7.93
CA GLY A 3 0.29 1.70 8.28
C GLY A 3 -0.99 2.44 8.67
N PHE A 4 -2.12 1.81 8.36
CA PHE A 4 -3.47 2.27 8.69
C PHE A 4 -4.25 1.12 9.35
N PRO A 5 -5.34 1.43 10.09
CA PRO A 5 -6.22 0.41 10.64
C PRO A 5 -6.74 -0.53 9.55
N GLY A 6 -6.53 -1.83 9.72
CA GLY A 6 -7.05 -2.88 8.87
C GLY A 6 -8.30 -3.54 9.44
N ILE A 7 -8.68 -4.68 8.89
CA ILE A 7 -9.87 -5.43 9.32
C ILE A 7 -9.50 -6.64 10.19
N SER A 8 -10.47 -7.13 10.94
CA SER A 8 -10.32 -8.39 11.67
C SER A 8 -10.64 -9.60 10.78
N VAL A 9 -10.17 -10.78 11.17
CA VAL A 9 -10.51 -12.06 10.50
C VAL A 9 -12.00 -12.39 10.51
N LYS A 10 -12.80 -11.71 11.36
CA LYS A 10 -14.25 -11.94 11.47
C LYS A 10 -15.05 -11.19 10.38
N GLU A 11 -14.43 -10.25 9.68
CA GLU A 11 -15.07 -9.40 8.68
C GLU A 11 -14.88 -9.96 7.26
N GLU A 12 -15.44 -11.15 7.01
CA GLU A 12 -15.23 -11.93 5.78
C GLU A 12 -15.58 -11.17 4.49
N LYS A 13 -16.65 -10.36 4.49
CA LYS A 13 -17.04 -9.56 3.33
C LYS A 13 -16.00 -8.50 2.95
N ASN A 14 -15.32 -7.93 3.94
CA ASN A 14 -14.32 -6.88 3.71
C ASN A 14 -12.98 -7.47 3.26
N ARG A 15 -12.74 -8.75 3.56
CA ARG A 15 -11.53 -9.46 3.12
C ARG A 15 -11.43 -9.55 1.60
N ALA A 16 -12.52 -9.93 0.92
CA ALA A 16 -12.53 -10.01 -0.54
C ALA A 16 -12.22 -8.65 -1.19
N ALA A 17 -12.74 -7.55 -0.61
CA ALA A 17 -12.43 -6.21 -1.05
C ALA A 17 -10.94 -5.86 -0.87
N LEU A 18 -10.31 -6.27 0.25
CA LEU A 18 -8.88 -6.08 0.48
C LEU A 18 -8.01 -6.91 -0.47
N GLU A 19 -8.42 -8.12 -0.82
CA GLU A 19 -7.70 -8.97 -1.78
C GLU A 19 -7.72 -8.31 -3.18
N ILE A 20 -8.87 -7.82 -3.62
CA ILE A 20 -8.99 -7.08 -4.89
C ILE A 20 -8.16 -5.79 -4.85
N LEU A 21 -8.21 -5.04 -3.73
CA LEU A 21 -7.43 -3.82 -3.57
C LEU A 21 -5.92 -4.11 -3.59
N ALA A 22 -5.48 -5.20 -2.96
CA ALA A 22 -4.09 -5.62 -3.02
C ALA A 22 -3.65 -5.98 -4.44
N GLU A 23 -4.50 -6.63 -5.22
CA GLU A 23 -4.21 -6.96 -6.62
C GLU A 23 -4.11 -5.71 -7.50
N ILE A 24 -5.00 -4.73 -7.33
CA ILE A 24 -5.01 -3.48 -8.10
C ILE A 24 -3.79 -2.60 -7.76
N LEU A 25 -3.38 -2.57 -6.49
CA LEU A 25 -2.30 -1.70 -6.03
C LEU A 25 -0.91 -2.30 -6.30
N ASN A 26 -0.78 -3.63 -6.26
CA ASN A 26 0.49 -4.32 -6.47
C ASN A 26 0.72 -4.72 -7.94
N GLY A 27 1.94 -5.18 -8.22
CA GLY A 27 2.35 -5.61 -9.56
C GLY A 27 3.06 -4.51 -10.34
N GLN A 28 3.63 -4.89 -11.50
CA GLN A 28 4.35 -3.94 -12.37
C GLN A 28 3.40 -2.96 -13.08
N GLU A 29 2.14 -3.33 -13.23
CA GLU A 29 1.08 -2.46 -13.77
C GLU A 29 0.14 -1.93 -12.68
N GLY A 30 0.44 -2.22 -11.41
CA GLY A 30 -0.36 -1.77 -10.29
C GLY A 30 -0.29 -0.26 -10.10
N LEU A 31 -1.34 0.32 -9.52
CA LEU A 31 -1.44 1.77 -9.35
C LEU A 31 -0.25 2.36 -8.57
N LEU A 32 0.27 1.65 -7.56
CA LEU A 32 1.44 2.11 -6.81
C LEU A 32 2.70 2.18 -7.67
N PHE A 33 2.88 1.24 -8.59
CA PHE A 33 4.05 1.24 -9.48
C PHE A 33 3.94 2.36 -10.51
N GLN A 34 2.75 2.55 -11.09
CA GLN A 34 2.49 3.64 -12.04
C GLN A 34 2.72 5.01 -11.39
N ASP A 35 2.19 5.24 -10.19
CA ASP A 35 2.29 6.54 -9.52
C ASP A 35 3.69 6.82 -8.95
N LEU A 36 4.34 5.83 -8.33
CA LEU A 36 5.61 6.04 -7.60
C LEU A 36 6.88 5.70 -8.38
N ARG A 37 6.76 5.06 -9.55
CA ARG A 37 7.91 4.69 -10.37
C ARG A 37 7.81 5.16 -11.82
N GLU A 38 6.63 5.10 -12.45
CA GLU A 38 6.47 5.48 -13.85
C GLU A 38 6.30 7.00 -14.03
N LYS A 39 5.38 7.62 -13.28
CA LYS A 39 5.14 9.07 -13.36
C LYS A 39 6.27 9.87 -12.71
N GLU A 40 6.73 9.40 -11.55
CA GLU A 40 7.84 9.99 -10.83
C GLU A 40 8.76 8.86 -10.36
N PRO A 41 10.01 8.72 -10.85
CA PRO A 41 10.91 7.64 -10.47
C PRO A 41 11.48 7.89 -9.05
N LEU A 42 10.61 7.81 -8.05
CA LEU A 42 10.91 8.12 -6.65
C LEU A 42 11.41 6.89 -5.90
N VAL A 43 10.93 5.70 -6.27
CA VAL A 43 11.13 4.46 -5.51
C VAL A 43 11.82 3.37 -6.35
N TYR A 44 12.65 2.56 -5.70
CA TYR A 44 13.23 1.34 -6.26
C TYR A 44 12.25 0.17 -6.21
N SER A 45 11.45 0.10 -5.14
CA SER A 45 10.45 -0.93 -4.88
C SER A 45 9.30 -0.34 -4.08
N THR A 46 8.08 -0.79 -4.35
CA THR A 46 6.86 -0.37 -3.66
C THR A 46 5.89 -1.52 -3.55
N GLY A 47 4.95 -1.44 -2.62
CA GLY A 47 3.84 -2.37 -2.53
C GLY A 47 2.86 -2.04 -1.43
N PHE A 48 1.74 -2.75 -1.50
CA PHE A 48 0.67 -2.76 -0.53
C PHE A 48 0.60 -4.14 0.12
N GLY A 49 0.42 -4.17 1.43
CA GLY A 49 0.16 -5.39 2.18
C GLY A 49 -0.89 -5.16 3.23
N TYR A 50 -1.47 -6.24 3.70
CA TYR A 50 -2.37 -6.20 4.85
C TYR A 50 -2.17 -7.43 5.73
N PHE A 51 -2.51 -7.28 6.99
CA PHE A 51 -2.51 -8.32 8.00
C PHE A 51 -3.88 -8.35 8.67
N LEU A 52 -4.49 -9.53 8.72
CA LEU A 52 -5.76 -9.74 9.39
C LEU A 52 -5.51 -10.11 10.84
N GLY A 53 -6.01 -9.31 11.77
CA GLY A 53 -5.89 -9.57 13.21
C GLY A 53 -7.12 -10.27 13.79
N LEU A 54 -6.98 -10.80 15.01
CA LEU A 54 -8.14 -11.22 15.83
C LEU A 54 -9.00 -10.02 16.26
N GLN A 55 -8.35 -8.87 16.42
CA GLN A 55 -8.92 -7.52 16.46
C GLN A 55 -8.59 -6.81 15.12
N PRO A 56 -9.11 -5.61 14.83
CA PRO A 56 -8.78 -4.89 13.59
C PRO A 56 -7.27 -4.93 13.33
N GLY A 57 -6.89 -5.49 12.18
CA GLY A 57 -5.50 -5.70 11.81
C GLY A 57 -4.85 -4.42 11.29
N THR A 58 -3.92 -4.56 10.35
CA THR A 58 -3.21 -3.43 9.76
C THR A 58 -3.15 -3.57 8.26
N LEU A 59 -3.45 -2.51 7.52
CA LEU A 59 -3.08 -2.37 6.13
C LEU A 59 -1.88 -1.41 6.03
N TYR A 60 -0.94 -1.68 5.14
CA TYR A 60 0.29 -0.92 5.08
C TYR A 60 0.80 -0.78 3.65
N PHE A 61 1.46 0.35 3.44
CA PHE A 61 2.18 0.67 2.23
C PHE A 61 3.66 0.73 2.56
N TYR A 62 4.48 0.16 1.68
CA TYR A 62 5.92 0.25 1.79
C TYR A 62 6.50 0.75 0.48
N ALA A 63 7.56 1.55 0.60
CA ALA A 63 8.30 2.08 -0.53
C ALA A 63 9.77 2.18 -0.10
N GLN A 64 10.66 1.75 -0.99
CA GLN A 64 12.11 1.87 -0.84
C GLN A 64 12.56 3.02 -1.74
N CYS A 65 13.04 4.11 -1.15
CA CYS A 65 13.49 5.30 -1.86
C CYS A 65 14.75 5.87 -1.20
N GLN A 66 15.34 6.86 -1.86
CA GLN A 66 16.41 7.66 -1.26
C GLN A 66 15.84 8.54 -0.12
N PRO A 67 16.59 8.77 0.97
CA PRO A 67 16.09 9.50 2.14
C PRO A 67 15.46 10.86 1.82
N GLU A 68 16.00 11.57 0.83
CA GLU A 68 15.57 12.91 0.43
C GLU A 68 14.18 12.91 -0.22
N LYS A 69 13.74 11.76 -0.76
CA LYS A 69 12.44 11.60 -1.43
C LYS A 69 11.33 11.07 -0.51
N THR A 70 11.64 10.79 0.75
CA THR A 70 10.72 10.16 1.71
C THR A 70 9.41 10.95 1.87
N GLU A 71 9.50 12.27 2.01
CA GLU A 71 8.34 13.13 2.25
C GLU A 71 7.39 13.17 1.06
N GLN A 72 7.93 13.25 -0.16
CA GLN A 72 7.16 13.23 -1.40
C GLN A 72 6.44 11.89 -1.59
N VAL A 73 7.13 10.76 -1.33
CA VAL A 73 6.51 9.43 -1.38
C VAL A 73 5.38 9.29 -0.36
N GLN A 74 5.58 9.80 0.87
CA GLN A 74 4.56 9.78 1.91
C GLN A 74 3.30 10.58 1.51
N GLN A 75 3.46 11.75 0.90
CA GLN A 75 2.34 12.56 0.43
C GLN A 75 1.54 11.85 -0.66
N ILE A 76 2.20 11.19 -1.61
CA ILE A 76 1.54 10.43 -2.68
C ILE A 76 0.73 9.28 -2.09
N VAL A 77 1.35 8.47 -1.22
CA VAL A 77 0.70 7.31 -0.59
C VAL A 77 -0.51 7.70 0.25
N THR A 78 -0.50 8.88 0.88
CA THR A 78 -1.62 9.34 1.72
C THR A 78 -2.80 9.90 0.91
N ARG A 79 -2.59 10.19 -0.38
CA ARG A 79 -3.63 10.73 -1.28
C ARG A 79 -4.45 9.63 -1.97
N ILE A 80 -3.89 8.43 -2.10
CA ILE A 80 -4.53 7.23 -2.67
C ILE A 80 -5.58 6.71 -1.69
#